data_AF-A0AAD0CLH1-F1
#
_entry.id   AF-A0AAD0CLH1-F1
#
_cell.length_a   1.000
_cell.length_b   1.000
_cell.length_c   1.000
_cell.angle_alpha   90.00
_cell.angle_beta   90.00
_cell.angle_gamma   90.00
#
_symmetry.space_group_name_H-M   'P 1'
#
loop_
_entity.id
_entity.type
_entity.pdbx_description
1 polymer ?
#
loop_
_entity_poly.entity_id
_entity_poly.type
_entity_poly.pdbx_seq_one_letter_code
_entity_poly.pdbx_strand_id
1 'polypeptide(L)'
;MTTEATPQLPLAQLDPKGLIRESFCIDGIQNGECRSIFLDWALSLPDGVDSRQAMSSLLEQVAADHPDHPMTAVLREGLESAAKPRRRGGWRSRAR
;
A
#
# COMPACT_ATOMS: atom_id res chain seq x y z
N MET A 1 -21.12 8.71 -19.72
CA MET A 1 -20.54 8.25 -18.46
C MET A 1 -19.04 8.26 -18.65
N THR A 2 -18.37 9.35 -18.27
CA THR A 2 -16.93 9.52 -18.40
C THR A 2 -16.29 8.77 -17.24
N THR A 3 -15.86 7.54 -17.48
CA THR A 3 -14.96 6.83 -16.56
C THR A 3 -13.63 7.56 -16.65
N GLU A 4 -13.37 8.50 -15.75
CA GLU A 4 -12.05 9.09 -15.59
C GLU A 4 -11.09 7.95 -15.24
N ALA A 5 -10.29 7.53 -16.22
CA ALA A 5 -9.27 6.53 -16.00
C ALA A 5 -8.27 7.11 -14.99
N THR A 6 -8.28 6.61 -13.76
CA THR A 6 -7.24 6.88 -12.77
C THR A 6 -5.89 6.66 -13.47
N PRO A 7 -4.98 7.65 -13.50
CA PRO A 7 -3.70 7.46 -14.18
C PRO A 7 -2.97 6.28 -13.52
N GLN A 8 -2.86 5.18 -14.25
CA GLN A 8 -2.23 3.96 -13.78
C GLN A 8 -0.73 4.19 -13.75
N LEU A 9 -0.18 4.38 -12.55
CA LEU A 9 1.27 4.42 -12.38
C LEU A 9 1.85 3.03 -12.69
N PRO A 10 3.06 2.95 -13.27
CA PRO A 10 3.73 1.68 -13.50
C PRO A 10 3.95 0.93 -12.19
N LEU A 11 3.78 -0.41 -12.18
CA LEU A 11 4.00 -1.24 -10.99
C LEU A 11 5.39 -1.02 -10.36
N ALA A 12 6.43 -0.77 -11.16
CA ALA A 12 7.78 -0.48 -10.66
C ALA A 12 7.88 0.84 -9.87
N GLN A 13 6.96 1.78 -10.08
CA GLN A 13 6.89 3.02 -9.30
C GLN A 13 6.01 2.85 -8.05
N LEU A 14 4.96 2.03 -8.18
CA LEU A 14 4.04 1.72 -7.10
C LEU A 14 4.65 0.79 -6.04
N ASP A 15 5.47 -0.16 -6.49
CA ASP A 15 6.14 -1.16 -5.66
C ASP A 15 7.59 -1.34 -6.16
N PRO A 16 8.48 -0.37 -5.89
CA PRO A 16 9.85 -0.36 -6.42
C PRO A 16 10.69 -1.57 -6.02
N LYS A 17 10.35 -2.19 -4.89
CA LYS A 17 11.02 -3.38 -4.37
C LYS A 17 10.27 -4.68 -4.69
N GLY A 18 9.06 -4.61 -5.27
CA GLY A 18 8.23 -5.77 -5.52
C GLY A 18 7.62 -6.42 -4.27
N LEU A 19 7.67 -5.76 -3.11
CA LEU A 19 7.25 -6.30 -1.81
C LEU A 19 5.78 -6.67 -1.76
N ILE A 20 4.92 -5.81 -2.29
CA ILE A 20 3.48 -6.05 -2.32
C ILE A 20 3.19 -7.19 -3.28
N ARG A 21 3.76 -7.14 -4.48
CA ARG A 21 3.55 -8.20 -5.48
C ARG A 21 4.02 -9.56 -4.98
N GLU A 22 5.20 -9.63 -4.38
CA GLU A 22 5.76 -10.87 -3.83
C GLU A 22 4.90 -11.44 -2.71
N SER A 23 4.25 -10.60 -1.90
CA SER A 23 3.38 -11.09 -0.84
C SER A 23 2.21 -11.95 -1.36
N PHE A 24 1.69 -11.67 -2.55
CA PHE A 24 0.64 -12.48 -3.18
C PHE A 24 1.14 -13.84 -3.69
N CYS A 25 2.46 -14.00 -3.83
CA CYS A 25 3.08 -15.27 -4.21
C CYS A 25 3.45 -16.14 -3.00
N ILE A 26 3.39 -15.61 -1.78
CA ILE A 26 3.74 -16.36 -0.56
C ILE A 26 2.52 -17.16 -0.12
N ASP A 27 2.58 -18.47 -0.29
CA ASP A 27 1.52 -19.37 0.18
C ASP A 27 1.43 -19.38 1.70
N GLY A 28 0.20 -19.29 2.22
CA GLY A 28 -0.05 -19.29 3.66
C GLY A 28 0.43 -18.06 4.43
N ILE A 29 0.75 -16.93 3.78
CA ILE A 29 1.10 -15.69 4.48
C ILE A 29 -0.03 -15.19 5.37
N GLN A 30 0.30 -14.71 6.57
CA GLN A 30 -0.67 -14.25 7.54
C GLN A 30 -0.81 -12.72 7.57
N ASN A 31 -1.93 -12.23 8.11
CA ASN A 31 -2.21 -10.79 8.24
C ASN A 31 -1.09 -10.02 8.96
N GLY A 32 -0.46 -10.61 9.98
CA GLY A 32 0.66 -9.97 10.70
C GLY A 32 1.88 -9.75 9.81
N GLU A 33 2.21 -10.72 8.97
CA GLU A 33 3.32 -10.65 8.01
C GLU A 33 3.01 -9.66 6.89
N CYS A 34 1.78 -9.69 6.36
CA CYS A 34 1.31 -8.70 5.37
C CYS A 34 1.44 -7.27 5.90
N ARG A 35 1.11 -7.01 7.18
CA ARG A 35 1.27 -5.67 7.78
C ARG A 35 2.73 -5.24 7.86
N SER A 36 3.65 -6.15 8.16
CA SER A 36 5.09 -5.86 8.16
C SER A 36 5.61 -5.53 6.77
N ILE A 37 5.23 -6.32 5.75
CA ILE A 37 5.59 -6.07 4.36
C ILE A 37 5.01 -4.75 3.88
N PHE A 38 3.74 -4.48 4.18
CA PHE A 38 3.06 -3.23 3.86
C PHE A 38 3.78 -2.01 4.47
N LEU A 39 4.24 -2.13 5.72
CA LEU A 39 5.00 -1.05 6.35
C LEU A 39 6.35 -0.83 5.65
N ASP A 40 7.10 -1.88 5.32
CA ASP A 40 8.38 -1.75 4.60
C ASP A 40 8.18 -1.16 3.20
N TRP A 41 7.11 -1.55 2.52
CA TRP A 41 6.68 -0.95 1.26
C TRP A 41 6.42 0.55 1.40
N ALA A 42 5.61 0.96 2.39
CA ALA A 42 5.28 2.37 2.60
C ALA A 42 6.52 3.23 2.91
N LEU A 43 7.53 2.65 3.57
CA LEU A 43 8.82 3.30 3.85
C LEU A 43 9.76 3.34 2.64
N SER A 44 9.50 2.50 1.64
CA SER A 44 10.31 2.38 0.42
C SER A 44 9.75 3.22 -0.74
N LEU A 45 8.61 3.89 -0.55
CA LEU A 45 8.04 4.78 -1.55
C LEU A 45 8.96 5.99 -1.81
N PRO A 46 9.19 6.38 -3.08
CA PRO A 46 9.96 7.57 -3.41
C PRO A 46 9.30 8.85 -2.91
N ASP A 47 10.13 9.86 -2.61
CA ASP A 47 9.64 11.20 -2.27
C ASP A 47 8.77 11.77 -3.41
N GLY A 48 7.60 12.30 -3.05
CA GLY A 48 6.63 12.83 -4.00
C GLY A 48 5.61 11.83 -4.54
N VAL A 49 5.74 10.53 -4.21
CA VAL A 49 4.68 9.55 -4.48
C VAL A 49 3.62 9.61 -3.38
N ASP A 50 2.37 9.87 -3.76
CA ASP A 50 1.26 9.80 -2.82
C ASP A 50 0.97 8.32 -2.48
N SER A 51 1.30 7.93 -1.25
CA SER A 51 1.01 6.60 -0.71
C SER A 51 -0.44 6.15 -0.89
N ARG A 52 -1.41 7.08 -0.81
CA ARG A 52 -2.83 6.77 -0.99
C ARG A 52 -3.13 6.41 -2.44
N GLN A 53 -2.64 7.22 -3.39
CA GLN A 53 -2.76 6.94 -4.81
C GLN A 53 -2.03 5.63 -5.18
N ALA A 54 -0.90 5.37 -4.53
CA ALA A 54 -0.15 4.16 -4.76
C ALA A 54 -0.93 2.91 -4.27
N MET A 55 -1.51 2.96 -3.07
CA MET A 55 -2.37 1.88 -2.54
C MET A 55 -3.60 1.63 -3.41
N SER A 56 -4.29 2.68 -3.86
CA SER A 56 -5.47 2.50 -4.73
C SER A 56 -5.08 1.85 -6.06
N SER A 57 -3.95 2.26 -6.64
CA SER A 57 -3.45 1.68 -7.89
C SER A 57 -3.02 0.22 -7.71
N LEU A 58 -2.41 -0.14 -6.58
CA LEU A 58 -2.06 -1.53 -6.24
C LEU A 58 -3.30 -2.40 -6.03
N LEU A 59 -4.36 -1.86 -5.42
CA LEU A 59 -5.63 -2.56 -5.27
C LEU A 59 -6.28 -2.87 -6.62
N GLU A 60 -6.21 -1.92 -7.56
CA GLU A 60 -6.77 -2.08 -8.90
C GLU A 60 -5.94 -3.02 -9.79
N GLN A 61 -4.61 -2.97 -9.70
CA GLN A 61 -3.72 -3.72 -10.61
C GLN A 61 -3.35 -5.12 -10.10
N VAL A 62 -3.18 -5.29 -8.79
CA VAL A 62 -2.64 -6.52 -8.20
C VAL A 62 -3.70 -7.26 -7.39
N ALA A 63 -4.44 -6.53 -6.56
CA ALA A 63 -5.42 -7.15 -5.66
C ALA A 63 -6.74 -7.52 -6.35
N ALA A 64 -7.00 -7.02 -7.57
CA ALA A 64 -8.23 -7.29 -8.32
C ALA A 64 -8.44 -8.79 -8.58
N ASP A 65 -7.36 -9.52 -8.87
CA ASP A 65 -7.38 -10.96 -9.11
C ASP A 65 -7.35 -11.80 -7.81
N HIS A 66 -7.08 -11.16 -6.67
CA HIS A 66 -6.87 -11.81 -5.37
C HIS A 66 -7.67 -11.12 -4.25
N PRO A 67 -9.01 -11.07 -4.35
CA PRO A 67 -9.84 -10.32 -3.40
C PRO A 67 -9.78 -10.86 -1.96
N ASP A 68 -9.54 -12.17 -1.79
CA ASP A 68 -9.53 -12.86 -0.50
C ASP A 68 -8.12 -13.00 0.12
N HIS A 69 -7.10 -12.47 -0.55
CA HIS A 69 -5.73 -12.53 -0.02
C HIS A 69 -5.56 -11.57 1.17
N PRO A 70 -4.86 -11.96 2.25
CA PRO A 70 -4.68 -11.11 3.42
C PRO A 70 -4.00 -9.76 3.12
N MET A 71 -3.12 -9.70 2.11
CA MET A 71 -2.53 -8.41 1.66
C MET A 71 -3.59 -7.46 1.10
N THR A 72 -4.62 -7.97 0.42
CA THR A 72 -5.73 -7.15 -0.10
C THR A 72 -6.50 -6.47 1.04
N ALA A 73 -6.75 -7.20 2.13
CA ALA A 73 -7.37 -6.62 3.32
C ALA A 73 -6.50 -5.52 3.93
N VAL A 74 -5.19 -5.75 4.06
CA VAL A 74 -4.23 -4.77 4.60
C VAL A 74 -4.19 -3.49 3.75
N LEU A 75 -4.17 -3.60 2.42
CA LEU A 75 -4.19 -2.44 1.51
C LEU A 75 -5.49 -1.62 1.66
N ARG A 76 -6.65 -2.29 1.77
CA ARG A 76 -7.95 -1.62 2.00
C ARG A 76 -7.97 -0.89 3.34
N GLU A 77 -7.55 -1.55 4.42
CA GLU A 77 -7.45 -0.93 5.75
C GLU A 77 -6.47 0.25 5.77
N GLY A 78 -5.35 0.14 5.03
CA GLY A 78 -4.37 1.20 4.85
C GLY A 78 -4.98 2.44 4.18
N LEU A 79 -5.78 2.24 3.13
CA LEU A 79 -6.49 3.31 2.43
C LEU A 79 -7.50 4.03 3.34
N GLU A 80 -8.28 3.27 4.12
CA GLU A 80 -9.22 3.83 5.10
C GLU A 80 -8.51 4.60 6.21
N SER A 81 -7.35 4.10 6.66
CA SER A 81 -6.54 4.74 7.70
C SER A 81 -5.86 6.02 7.22
N ALA A 82 -5.43 6.06 5.95
CA ALA A 82 -4.87 7.25 5.32
C ALA A 82 -5.94 8.31 5.04
N ALA A 83 -7.20 7.90 4.83
CA ALA A 83 -8.33 8.82 4.68
C ALA A 83 -8.69 9.57 5.97
N LYS A 84 -8.38 8.98 7.13
CA LYS A 84 -8.49 9.66 8.42
C LYS A 84 -7.28 10.59 8.57
N PRO A 85 -7.45 11.91 8.77
CA PRO A 85 -6.33 12.82 8.96
C PRO A 85 -5.54 12.42 10.20
N ARG A 86 -4.46 11.67 10.02
CA ARG A 86 -3.53 11.30 11.08
C ARG A 86 -2.71 12.55 11.40
N ARG A 87 -2.95 13.13 12.59
CA ARG A 87 -2.13 14.21 13.14
C ARG A 87 -0.65 13.80 13.04
N ARG A 88 0.10 14.49 12.19
CA ARG A 88 1.55 14.33 12.02
C ARG A 88 2.26 14.97 13.21
N GLY A 89 2.07 14.43 14.41
CA GLY A 89 2.76 14.83 15.63
C GLY A 89 3.29 13.57 16.32
N GLY A 90 4.62 13.39 16.33
CA GLY A 90 5.22 12.37 17.19
C GLY A 90 6.65 11.94 16.87
N TRP A 91 7.09 11.89 15.61
CA TRP A 91 8.44 11.35 15.33
C TRP A 91 9.58 12.33 15.64
N ARG A 92 9.30 13.65 15.72
CA ARG A 92 10.27 14.68 16.12
C ARG A 92 10.29 14.99 17.62
N SER A 93 9.55 14.26 18.44
CA SER A 93 9.52 14.44 19.90
C SER A 93 10.45 13.46 20.62
N ARG A 94 11.71 13.37 20.19
CA ARG A 94 12.77 12.82 21.06
C ARG A 94 13.75 13.94 21.36
N ALA A 95 13.51 14.62 22.47
CA ALA A 95 14.56 15.36 23.15
C ALA A 95 15.25 14.39 24.11
N ARG A 96 16.58 14.36 23.98
CA ARG A 96 17.62 13.71 24.80
C ARG A 96 18.01 12.30 24.38
#